data_AF-L0A487-F1
#
_entry.id   AF-L0A487-F1
#
_cell.length_a   1.000
_cell.length_b   1.000
_cell.length_c   1.000
_cell.angle_alpha   90.00
_cell.angle_beta   90.00
_cell.angle_gamma   90.00
#
_symmetry.space_group_name_H-M   'P 1'
#
loop_
_entity.id
_entity.type
_entity.pdbx_description
1 polymer ?
#
loop_
_entity_poly.entity_id
_entity_poly.type
_entity_poly.pdbx_seq_one_letter_code
_entity_poly.pdbx_strand_id
1 'polypeptide(L)'
;MRLDDLLTRVSAGQYAEARTALSSFSPVPEELPQAARLALELGCPSLSVRWWQEALAAGTGEDLQVRLGHAAALCRLGAGAAAWHALQPAPLTARVAVLRARALSLWSGTQGTDPPGDVLEASGQARDLARQEGDAAALVAAVTLIAETLLARGEARAALHALAEGLKVTEVAGQAADAHLLAVLAHVQMRVGSPRKAQATAEKALQRSRPASPARVQALRALGRLEEAATEASAGELTGT
;
A
#
# COMPACT_ATOMS: atom_id res chain seq x y z
N MET A 1 24.86 -4.91 14.31
CA MET A 1 23.54 -5.57 14.19
C MET A 1 23.40 -6.05 12.77
N ARG A 2 22.99 -7.30 12.56
CA ARG A 2 22.79 -7.89 11.23
C ARG A 2 21.33 -7.77 10.81
N LEU A 3 21.07 -7.86 9.51
CA LEU A 3 19.71 -7.89 9.00
C LEU A 3 18.88 -9.05 9.59
N ASP A 4 19.50 -10.21 9.81
CA ASP A 4 18.87 -11.37 10.44
C ASP A 4 18.32 -11.09 11.84
N ASP A 5 18.99 -10.23 12.62
CA ASP A 5 18.52 -9.82 13.95
C ASP A 5 17.20 -9.07 13.85
N LEU A 6 17.07 -8.19 12.84
CA LEU A 6 15.86 -7.43 12.58
C LEU A 6 14.72 -8.35 12.11
N LEU A 7 15.01 -9.25 11.18
CA LEU A 7 14.03 -10.22 10.68
C LEU A 7 13.50 -11.10 11.81
N THR A 8 14.37 -11.55 12.71
CA THR A 8 13.99 -12.35 13.88
C THR A 8 13.00 -11.59 14.79
N ARG A 9 13.26 -10.31 15.07
CA ARG A 9 12.33 -9.47 15.85
C ARG A 9 10.98 -9.32 15.17
N VAL A 10 10.96 -9.13 13.86
CA VAL A 10 9.72 -9.03 13.08
C VAL A 10 8.93 -10.32 13.12
N SER A 11 9.58 -11.47 12.97
CA SER A 11 8.96 -12.79 13.12
C SER A 11 8.41 -13.04 14.53
N ALA A 12 9.04 -12.47 15.56
CA ALA A 12 8.57 -12.51 16.94
C ALA A 12 7.45 -11.48 17.25
N GLY A 13 7.01 -10.67 16.28
CA GLY A 13 5.99 -9.64 16.49
C GLY A 13 6.49 -8.39 17.22
N GLN A 14 7.81 -8.25 17.42
CA GLN A 14 8.46 -7.12 18.10
C GLN A 14 8.62 -5.91 17.17
N TYR A 15 7.53 -5.45 16.57
CA TYR A 15 7.56 -4.43 15.51
C TYR A 15 8.10 -3.08 15.97
N ALA A 16 7.82 -2.66 17.20
CA ALA A 16 8.32 -1.39 17.75
C ALA A 16 9.85 -1.43 17.92
N GLU A 17 10.37 -2.50 18.53
CA GLU A 17 11.80 -2.71 18.76
C GLU A 17 12.57 -2.90 17.44
N ALA A 18 11.98 -3.60 16.47
CA ALA A 18 12.53 -3.74 15.13
C ALA A 18 12.65 -2.38 14.44
N ARG A 19 11.64 -1.51 14.56
CA ARG A 19 11.64 -0.17 13.99
C ARG A 19 12.69 0.74 14.62
N THR A 20 12.78 0.75 15.95
CA THR A 20 13.81 1.50 16.67
C THR A 20 15.21 1.04 16.29
N ALA A 21 15.41 -0.27 16.15
CA ALA A 21 16.69 -0.79 15.70
C ALA A 21 17.01 -0.36 14.26
N LEU A 22 16.02 -0.39 13.37
CA LEU A 22 16.18 -0.06 11.97
C LEU A 22 16.71 1.36 11.71
N SER A 23 16.38 2.34 12.56
CA SER A 23 16.88 3.73 12.42
C SER A 23 18.40 3.86 12.61
N SER A 24 19.01 2.92 13.34
CA SER A 24 20.45 2.83 13.57
C SER A 24 21.15 1.81 12.66
N PHE A 25 20.39 1.06 11.88
CA PHE A 25 20.92 0.05 10.97
C PHE A 25 21.50 0.70 9.72
N SER A 26 22.65 0.20 9.26
CA SER A 26 23.28 0.60 8.00
C SER A 26 23.52 -0.66 7.18
N PRO A 27 22.65 -0.98 6.19
CA PRO A 27 22.84 -2.14 5.33
C PRO A 27 24.10 -1.99 4.47
N VAL A 28 24.75 -3.12 4.18
CA VAL A 28 25.74 -3.17 3.09
C VAL A 28 25.03 -3.25 1.72
N PRO A 29 25.69 -2.97 0.59
CA PRO A 29 25.03 -2.90 -0.72
C PRO A 29 24.17 -4.12 -1.08
N GLU A 30 24.64 -5.33 -0.75
CA GLU A 30 23.93 -6.58 -1.02
C GLU A 30 22.63 -6.73 -0.19
N GLU A 31 22.56 -6.08 0.97
CA GLU A 31 21.40 -6.11 1.87
C GLU A 31 20.37 -5.03 1.54
N LEU A 32 20.71 -4.03 0.71
CA LEU A 32 19.88 -2.85 0.46
C LEU A 32 18.45 -3.21 0.01
N PRO A 33 18.22 -4.12 -0.97
CA PRO A 33 16.86 -4.45 -1.39
C PRO A 33 16.01 -5.04 -0.26
N GLN A 34 16.59 -5.92 0.55
CA GLN A 34 15.88 -6.59 1.63
C GLN A 34 15.64 -5.64 2.81
N ALA A 35 16.63 -4.81 3.16
CA ALA A 35 16.50 -3.78 4.18
C ALA A 35 15.45 -2.73 3.80
N ALA A 36 15.44 -2.28 2.54
CA ALA A 36 14.46 -1.33 2.03
C ALA A 36 13.04 -1.89 2.07
N ARG A 37 12.85 -3.16 1.70
CA ARG A 37 11.57 -3.85 1.84
C ARG A 37 11.15 -3.95 3.31
N LEU A 38 12.06 -4.35 4.21
CA LEU A 38 11.77 -4.48 5.63
C LEU A 38 11.36 -3.13 6.26
N ALA A 39 12.06 -2.05 5.88
CA ALA A 39 11.69 -0.69 6.27
C ALA A 39 10.26 -0.34 5.87
N LEU A 40 9.89 -0.67 4.64
CA LEU A 40 8.55 -0.43 4.13
C LEU A 40 7.48 -1.22 4.88
N GLU A 41 7.80 -2.47 5.20
CA GLU A 41 6.94 -3.39 5.96
C GLU A 41 6.73 -2.95 7.42
N LEU A 42 7.70 -2.23 7.99
CA LEU A 42 7.67 -1.70 9.36
C LEU A 42 7.12 -0.28 9.49
N GLY A 43 6.68 0.32 8.38
CA GLY A 43 6.14 1.68 8.38
C GLY A 43 7.23 2.77 8.43
N CYS A 44 8.40 2.51 7.85
CA CYS A 44 9.46 3.50 7.67
C CYS A 44 9.68 3.81 6.18
N PRO A 45 8.70 4.41 5.49
CA PRO A 45 8.78 4.62 4.04
C PRO A 45 9.90 5.59 3.62
N SER A 46 10.27 6.62 4.39
CA SER A 46 11.40 7.49 4.03
C SER A 46 12.73 6.72 4.01
N LEU A 47 12.93 5.86 5.00
CA LEU A 47 14.10 4.99 5.07
C LEU A 47 14.13 3.99 3.91
N SER A 48 12.96 3.43 3.59
CA SER A 48 12.78 2.55 2.43
C SER A 48 13.13 3.26 1.11
N VAL A 49 12.64 4.48 0.88
CA VAL A 49 12.96 5.28 -0.31
C VAL A 49 14.47 5.47 -0.43
N ARG A 50 15.14 5.89 0.66
CA ARG A 50 16.59 6.11 0.66
C ARG A 50 17.34 4.84 0.24
N TRP A 51 17.06 3.72 0.88
CA TRP A 51 17.77 2.47 0.58
C TRP A 51 17.43 1.89 -0.80
N TRP A 52 16.23 2.11 -1.32
CA TRP A 52 15.94 1.76 -2.71
C TRP A 52 16.71 2.61 -3.71
N GLN A 53 16.90 3.90 -3.44
CA GLN A 53 17.72 4.78 -4.28
C GLN A 53 19.20 4.36 -4.25
N GLU A 54 19.72 4.01 -3.07
CA GLU A 54 21.06 3.44 -2.94
C GLU A 54 21.18 2.10 -3.71
N ALA A 55 20.17 1.24 -3.64
CA ALA A 55 20.16 -0.03 -4.38
C ALA A 55 20.20 0.18 -5.91
N LEU A 56 19.42 1.14 -6.41
CA LEU A 56 19.44 1.56 -7.83
C LEU A 56 20.81 2.09 -8.24
N ALA A 57 21.42 2.95 -7.42
CA ALA A 57 22.73 3.53 -7.69
C ALA A 57 23.85 2.47 -7.67
N ALA A 58 23.74 1.47 -6.78
CA ALA A 58 24.67 0.36 -6.69
C ALA A 58 24.43 -0.75 -7.72
N GLY A 59 23.32 -0.72 -8.47
CA GLY A 59 22.94 -1.77 -9.40
C GLY A 59 22.66 -3.12 -8.72
N THR A 60 22.13 -3.10 -7.49
CA THR A 60 21.88 -4.30 -6.68
C THR A 60 20.42 -4.73 -6.72
N GLY A 61 20.17 -6.04 -6.86
CA GLY A 61 18.84 -6.62 -6.99
C GLY A 61 18.27 -6.59 -8.41
N GLU A 62 17.07 -7.15 -8.58
CA GLU A 62 16.37 -7.12 -9.87
C GLU A 62 15.79 -5.73 -10.14
N ASP A 63 16.12 -5.12 -11.28
CA ASP A 63 15.74 -3.74 -11.63
C ASP A 63 14.23 -3.49 -11.46
N LEU A 64 13.39 -4.42 -11.91
CA LEU A 64 11.93 -4.29 -11.76
C LEU A 64 11.50 -4.33 -10.28
N GLN A 65 12.04 -5.25 -9.47
CA GLN A 65 11.71 -5.36 -8.06
C GLN A 65 12.10 -4.09 -7.30
N VAL A 66 13.30 -3.58 -7.56
CA VAL A 66 13.83 -2.36 -6.96
C VAL A 66 12.94 -1.16 -7.30
N ARG A 67 12.53 -1.02 -8.57
CA ARG A 67 11.63 0.06 -9.00
C ARG A 67 10.24 -0.04 -8.37
N LEU A 68 9.66 -1.24 -8.31
CA LEU A 68 8.37 -1.47 -7.64
C LEU A 68 8.45 -1.11 -6.16
N GLY A 69 9.51 -1.53 -5.47
CA GLY A 69 9.76 -1.22 -4.07
C GLY A 69 9.91 0.28 -3.81
N HIS A 70 10.72 0.96 -4.63
CA HIS A 70 10.92 2.40 -4.56
C HIS A 70 9.62 3.17 -4.76
N ALA A 71 8.85 2.83 -5.80
CA ALA A 71 7.58 3.49 -6.09
C ALA A 71 6.53 3.23 -5.01
N ALA A 72 6.45 2.01 -4.45
CA ALA A 72 5.55 1.71 -3.34
C ALA A 72 5.89 2.51 -2.07
N ALA A 73 7.18 2.76 -1.81
CA ALA A 73 7.64 3.61 -0.71
C ALA A 73 7.29 5.08 -0.94
N LEU A 74 7.49 5.60 -2.16
CA LEU A 74 7.09 6.95 -2.55
C LEU A 74 5.57 7.16 -2.44
N CYS A 75 4.78 6.17 -2.85
CA CYS A 75 3.32 6.20 -2.67
C CYS A 75 2.92 6.30 -1.19
N ARG A 76 3.62 5.63 -0.26
CA ARG A 76 3.33 5.76 1.17
C ARG A 76 3.58 7.17 1.71
N LEU A 77 4.56 7.87 1.14
CA LEU A 77 4.85 9.28 1.46
C LEU A 77 3.93 10.27 0.74
N GLY A 78 2.97 9.80 -0.06
CA GLY A 78 2.11 10.65 -0.88
C GLY A 78 2.85 11.32 -2.05
N ALA A 79 4.06 10.88 -2.37
CA ALA A 79 4.88 11.44 -3.45
C ALA A 79 4.48 10.87 -4.82
N GLY A 80 3.22 11.09 -5.22
CA GLY A 80 2.61 10.50 -6.43
C GLY A 80 3.41 10.76 -7.71
N ALA A 81 3.80 12.01 -7.97
CA ALA A 81 4.59 12.35 -9.16
C ALA A 81 5.95 11.63 -9.19
N ALA A 82 6.66 11.57 -8.07
CA ALA A 82 7.93 10.86 -7.97
C ALA A 82 7.76 9.35 -8.19
N ALA A 83 6.71 8.75 -7.60
CA ALA A 83 6.39 7.33 -7.78
C ALA A 83 6.09 7.00 -9.25
N TRP A 84 5.33 7.86 -9.94
CA TRP A 84 5.05 7.71 -11.36
C TRP A 84 6.33 7.75 -12.20
N HIS A 85 7.20 8.73 -11.97
CA HIS A 85 8.47 8.86 -12.69
C HIS A 85 9.41 7.66 -12.44
N ALA A 86 9.46 7.14 -11.21
CA ALA A 86 10.27 5.96 -10.89
C ALA A 86 9.86 4.70 -11.68
N LEU A 87 8.59 4.61 -12.08
CA LEU A 87 8.02 3.49 -12.83
C LEU A 87 8.04 3.68 -14.35
N GLN A 88 8.32 4.87 -14.88
CA GLN A 88 8.37 5.14 -16.32
C GLN A 88 9.26 4.15 -17.12
N PRO A 89 10.51 3.86 -16.69
CA PRO A 89 11.39 2.97 -17.45
C PRO A 89 11.03 1.47 -17.32
N ALA A 90 10.12 1.10 -16.40
CA ALA A 90 9.75 -0.30 -16.18
C ALA A 90 8.77 -0.81 -17.25
N PRO A 91 8.86 -2.10 -17.65
CA PRO A 91 7.87 -2.72 -18.52
C PRO A 91 6.49 -2.71 -17.86
N LEU A 92 5.43 -2.54 -18.67
CA LEU A 92 4.07 -2.52 -18.17
C LEU A 92 3.61 -3.94 -17.81
N THR A 93 3.63 -4.22 -16.51
CA THR A 93 3.05 -5.43 -15.88
C THR A 93 1.88 -5.02 -15.00
N ALA A 94 1.05 -5.97 -14.53
CA ALA A 94 -0.07 -5.70 -13.64
C ALA A 94 0.35 -4.90 -12.39
N ARG A 95 1.49 -5.27 -11.77
CA ARG A 95 2.01 -4.58 -10.58
C ARG A 95 2.48 -3.15 -10.87
N VAL A 96 3.13 -2.94 -12.02
CA VAL A 96 3.52 -1.59 -12.47
C VAL A 96 2.28 -0.76 -12.74
N ALA A 97 1.26 -1.32 -13.40
CA ALA A 97 0.01 -0.63 -13.70
C ALA A 97 -0.73 -0.22 -12.41
N VAL A 98 -0.82 -1.11 -11.41
CA VAL A 98 -1.41 -0.79 -10.10
C VAL A 98 -0.67 0.34 -9.40
N LEU A 99 0.66 0.30 -9.33
CA LEU A 99 1.42 1.34 -8.65
C LEU A 99 1.37 2.67 -9.41
N ARG A 100 1.31 2.65 -10.75
CA ARG A 100 1.06 3.84 -11.56
C ARG A 100 -0.31 4.44 -11.28
N ALA A 101 -1.37 3.62 -11.21
CA ALA A 101 -2.71 4.08 -10.85
C ALA A 101 -2.75 4.65 -9.41
N ARG A 102 -2.05 4.01 -8.46
CA ARG A 102 -1.91 4.54 -7.10
C ARG A 102 -1.14 5.87 -7.07
N ALA A 103 -0.08 5.99 -7.86
CA ALA A 103 0.69 7.23 -7.98
C ALA A 103 -0.18 8.37 -8.53
N LEU A 104 -1.03 8.09 -9.54
CA LEU A 104 -2.03 9.02 -10.05
C LEU A 104 -3.02 9.47 -8.97
N SER A 105 -3.51 8.55 -8.13
CA SER A 105 -4.46 8.91 -7.06
C SER A 105 -3.87 9.82 -5.99
N LEU A 106 -2.54 9.85 -5.88
CA LEU A 106 -1.78 10.66 -4.94
C LEU A 106 -1.19 11.92 -5.60
N TRP A 107 -1.58 12.21 -6.83
CA TRP A 107 -1.03 13.34 -7.58
C TRP A 107 -1.56 14.66 -7.03
N SER A 108 -0.82 15.27 -6.12
CA SER A 108 -0.97 16.68 -5.79
C SER A 108 -0.05 17.48 -6.73
N GLY A 109 -0.60 18.38 -7.54
CA GLY A 109 0.10 19.12 -8.61
C GLY A 109 1.14 20.14 -8.12
N THR A 110 2.08 19.76 -7.26
CA THR A 110 3.14 20.61 -6.72
C THR A 110 4.16 21.06 -7.77
N GLN A 111 4.04 20.62 -9.03
CA GLN A 111 4.89 21.05 -10.14
C GLN A 111 4.11 21.74 -11.28
N GLY A 112 2.84 22.12 -11.08
CA GLY A 112 2.04 22.76 -12.14
C GLY A 112 1.80 21.85 -13.35
N THR A 113 1.96 20.53 -13.19
CA THR A 113 1.70 19.52 -14.20
C THR A 113 0.42 18.79 -13.87
N ASP A 114 -0.48 18.73 -14.85
CA ASP A 114 -1.69 17.93 -14.77
C ASP A 114 -1.34 16.45 -14.59
N PRO A 115 -2.16 15.69 -13.83
CA PRO A 115 -1.95 14.26 -13.71
C PRO A 115 -2.02 13.62 -15.12
N PRO A 116 -1.17 12.61 -15.41
CA PRO A 116 -1.11 12.02 -16.74
C PRO A 116 -2.34 11.17 -17.15
N GLY A 117 -3.41 11.15 -16.35
CA GLY A 117 -4.64 10.43 -16.68
C GLY A 117 -5.66 10.37 -15.54
N ASP A 118 -6.78 9.68 -15.79
CA ASP A 118 -7.83 9.41 -14.79
C ASP A 118 -7.51 8.15 -13.96
N VAL A 119 -7.72 8.25 -12.65
CA VAL A 119 -7.40 7.17 -11.69
C VAL A 119 -8.27 5.94 -11.92
N LEU A 120 -9.56 6.12 -12.22
CA LEU A 120 -10.51 5.02 -12.37
C LEU A 120 -10.21 4.24 -13.67
N GLU A 121 -9.90 4.95 -14.75
CA GLU A 121 -9.46 4.34 -16.01
C GLU A 121 -8.15 3.55 -15.81
N ALA A 122 -7.13 4.17 -15.23
CA ALA A 122 -5.83 3.52 -14.98
C ALA A 122 -5.97 2.29 -14.07
N SER A 123 -6.83 2.36 -13.05
CA SER A 123 -7.08 1.23 -12.15
C SER A 123 -7.87 0.11 -12.86
N GLY A 124 -8.77 0.46 -13.78
CA GLY A 124 -9.47 -0.50 -14.64
C GLY A 124 -8.51 -1.27 -15.55
N GLN A 125 -7.60 -0.55 -16.21
CA GLN A 125 -6.54 -1.17 -17.03
C GLN A 125 -5.64 -2.08 -16.19
N ALA A 126 -5.25 -1.64 -14.99
CA ALA A 126 -4.46 -2.45 -14.06
C ALA A 126 -5.18 -3.74 -13.63
N ARG A 127 -6.49 -3.65 -13.36
CA ARG A 127 -7.36 -4.79 -13.05
C ARG A 127 -7.38 -5.81 -14.20
N ASP A 128 -7.58 -5.34 -15.42
CA ASP A 128 -7.70 -6.21 -16.58
C ASP A 128 -6.35 -6.88 -16.92
N LEU A 129 -5.24 -6.15 -16.78
CA LEU A 129 -3.90 -6.72 -16.91
C LEU A 129 -3.61 -7.76 -15.82
N ALA A 130 -4.00 -7.50 -14.56
CA ALA A 130 -3.86 -8.48 -13.48
C ALA A 130 -4.63 -9.78 -13.74
N ARG A 131 -5.81 -9.71 -14.36
CA ARG A 131 -6.56 -10.90 -14.79
C ARG A 131 -5.83 -11.66 -15.89
N GLN A 132 -5.27 -10.97 -16.88
CA GLN A 132 -4.53 -11.58 -17.99
C GLN A 132 -3.25 -12.27 -17.50
N GLU A 133 -2.54 -11.65 -16.57
CA GLU A 133 -1.30 -12.19 -15.98
C GLU A 133 -1.57 -13.23 -14.87
N GLY A 134 -2.80 -13.34 -14.38
CA GLY A 134 -3.14 -14.20 -13.24
C GLY A 134 -2.59 -13.70 -11.90
N ASP A 135 -2.24 -12.42 -11.78
CA ASP A 135 -1.73 -11.84 -10.53
C ASP A 135 -2.89 -11.45 -9.60
N ALA A 136 -3.27 -12.39 -8.73
CA ALA A 136 -4.34 -12.19 -7.75
C ALA A 136 -4.08 -11.01 -6.79
N ALA A 137 -2.81 -10.75 -6.42
CA ALA A 137 -2.48 -9.66 -5.51
C ALA A 137 -2.62 -8.29 -6.18
N ALA A 138 -2.14 -8.17 -7.42
CA ALA A 138 -2.35 -6.98 -8.23
C ALA A 138 -3.84 -6.75 -8.51
N LEU A 139 -4.60 -7.81 -8.77
CA LEU A 139 -6.05 -7.73 -8.98
C LEU A 139 -6.77 -7.16 -7.75
N VAL A 140 -6.49 -7.70 -6.55
CA VAL A 140 -7.05 -7.21 -5.29
C VAL A 140 -6.68 -5.74 -5.06
N ALA A 141 -5.43 -5.35 -5.33
CA ALA A 141 -5.00 -3.96 -5.18
C ALA A 141 -5.71 -3.01 -6.17
N ALA A 142 -5.88 -3.43 -7.43
CA ALA A 142 -6.58 -2.65 -8.45
C ALA A 142 -8.06 -2.41 -8.08
N VAL A 143 -8.80 -3.47 -7.70
CA VAL A 143 -10.22 -3.32 -7.32
C VAL A 143 -10.41 -2.54 -6.03
N THR A 144 -9.44 -2.61 -5.11
CA THR A 144 -9.43 -1.77 -3.90
C THR A 144 -9.30 -0.30 -4.26
N LEU A 145 -8.37 0.05 -5.16
CA LEU A 145 -8.19 1.43 -5.62
C LEU A 145 -9.39 1.96 -6.42
N ILE A 146 -10.02 1.11 -7.25
CA ILE A 146 -11.29 1.43 -7.91
C ILE A 146 -12.35 1.79 -6.86
N ALA A 147 -12.49 0.97 -5.81
CA ALA A 147 -13.48 1.19 -4.77
C ALA A 147 -13.22 2.47 -3.96
N GLU A 148 -11.97 2.78 -3.62
CA GLU A 148 -11.59 4.05 -2.98
C GLU A 148 -11.97 5.24 -3.85
N THR A 149 -11.68 5.17 -5.15
CA THR A 149 -11.99 6.23 -6.13
C THR A 149 -13.50 6.45 -6.26
N LEU A 150 -14.28 5.36 -6.40
CA LEU A 150 -15.73 5.42 -6.46
C LEU A 150 -16.35 5.94 -5.15
N LEU A 151 -15.79 5.54 -4.00
CA LEU A 151 -16.24 6.02 -2.70
C LEU A 151 -16.02 7.54 -2.56
N ALA A 152 -14.87 8.05 -3.01
CA ALA A 152 -14.58 9.49 -3.04
C ALA A 152 -15.55 10.27 -3.94
N ARG A 153 -16.04 9.64 -5.01
CA ARG A 153 -17.09 10.18 -5.91
C ARG A 153 -18.52 10.04 -5.36
N GLY A 154 -18.70 9.42 -4.19
CA GLY A 154 -20.02 9.17 -3.58
C GLY A 154 -20.74 7.92 -4.11
N GLU A 155 -20.08 7.10 -4.94
CA GLU A 155 -20.64 5.93 -5.61
C GLU A 155 -20.49 4.65 -4.77
N ALA A 156 -20.93 4.70 -3.50
CA ALA A 156 -20.65 3.65 -2.51
C ALA A 156 -21.16 2.25 -2.92
N ARG A 157 -22.27 2.14 -3.65
CA ARG A 157 -22.75 0.84 -4.15
C ARG A 157 -21.81 0.26 -5.21
N ALA A 158 -21.35 1.06 -6.16
CA ALA A 158 -20.39 0.62 -7.17
C ALA A 158 -19.05 0.22 -6.53
N ALA A 159 -18.59 0.98 -5.52
CA ALA A 159 -17.42 0.62 -4.72
C ALA A 159 -17.58 -0.75 -4.04
N LEU A 160 -18.77 -1.04 -3.49
CA LEU A 160 -19.06 -2.34 -2.87
C LEU A 160 -18.97 -3.50 -3.87
N HIS A 161 -19.47 -3.31 -5.10
CA HIS A 161 -19.35 -4.30 -6.16
C HIS A 161 -17.89 -4.57 -6.54
N ALA A 162 -17.06 -3.54 -6.66
CA ALA A 162 -15.63 -3.71 -6.92
C ALA A 162 -14.92 -4.50 -5.79
N LEU A 163 -15.23 -4.21 -4.53
CA LEU A 163 -14.64 -4.95 -3.40
C LEU A 163 -15.12 -6.40 -3.30
N ALA A 164 -16.36 -6.69 -3.72
CA ALA A 164 -16.86 -8.06 -3.77
C ALA A 164 -16.03 -8.94 -4.72
N GLU A 165 -15.55 -8.38 -5.83
CA GLU A 165 -14.61 -9.06 -6.73
C GLU A 165 -13.31 -9.41 -5.99
N GLY A 166 -12.70 -8.44 -5.30
CA GLY A 166 -11.46 -8.66 -4.54
C GLY A 166 -11.60 -9.72 -3.45
N LEU A 167 -12.72 -9.70 -2.72
CA LEU A 167 -13.04 -10.75 -1.74
C LEU A 167 -13.13 -12.12 -2.42
N LYS A 168 -13.81 -12.22 -3.56
CA LYS A 168 -13.96 -13.49 -4.27
C LYS A 168 -12.62 -14.04 -4.77
N VAL A 169 -11.75 -13.18 -5.27
CA VAL A 169 -10.38 -13.54 -5.68
C VAL A 169 -9.61 -14.13 -4.51
N THR A 170 -9.63 -13.49 -3.34
CA THR A 170 -8.93 -14.01 -2.14
C THR A 170 -9.50 -15.35 -1.66
N GLU A 171 -10.81 -15.52 -1.71
CA GLU A 171 -11.49 -16.77 -1.36
C GLU A 171 -11.06 -17.92 -2.29
N VAL A 172 -11.10 -17.70 -3.61
CA VAL A 172 -10.73 -18.71 -4.61
C VAL A 172 -9.24 -19.07 -4.52
N ALA A 173 -8.38 -18.10 -4.19
CA ALA A 173 -6.96 -18.33 -3.95
C ALA A 173 -6.65 -19.03 -2.62
N GLY A 174 -7.65 -19.29 -1.77
CA GLY A 174 -7.46 -19.85 -0.43
C GLY A 174 -6.71 -18.90 0.53
N GLN A 175 -6.69 -17.60 0.22
CA GLN A 175 -5.94 -16.60 0.95
C GLN A 175 -6.85 -15.81 1.88
N ALA A 176 -6.30 -15.42 3.04
CA ALA A 176 -6.98 -14.49 3.91
C ALA A 176 -7.11 -13.12 3.20
N ALA A 177 -8.32 -12.55 3.20
CA ALA A 177 -8.54 -11.20 2.67
C ALA A 177 -7.56 -10.17 3.27
N ASP A 178 -6.97 -9.36 2.39
CA ASP A 178 -6.00 -8.31 2.73
C ASP A 178 -6.59 -7.28 3.71
N ALA A 179 -5.76 -6.77 4.63
CA ALA A 179 -6.20 -5.84 5.67
C ALA A 179 -6.67 -4.49 5.09
N HIS A 180 -6.04 -4.01 4.02
CA HIS A 180 -6.41 -2.74 3.38
C HIS A 180 -7.74 -2.88 2.64
N LEU A 181 -7.95 -3.97 1.88
CA LEU A 181 -9.25 -4.31 1.27
C LEU A 181 -10.36 -4.29 2.33
N LEU A 182 -10.16 -4.94 3.48
CA LEU A 182 -11.15 -4.97 4.57
C LEU A 182 -11.39 -3.58 5.16
N ALA A 183 -10.35 -2.75 5.33
CA ALA A 183 -10.49 -1.40 5.85
C ALA A 183 -11.32 -0.50 4.91
N VAL A 184 -11.06 -0.56 3.59
CA VAL A 184 -11.85 0.16 2.58
C VAL A 184 -13.29 -0.36 2.55
N LEU A 185 -13.49 -1.68 2.66
CA LEU A 185 -14.82 -2.29 2.75
C LEU A 185 -15.61 -1.79 3.95
N ALA A 186 -14.99 -1.60 5.11
CA ALA A 186 -15.67 -1.03 6.27
C ALA A 186 -16.20 0.38 5.99
N HIS A 187 -15.40 1.26 5.38
CA HIS A 187 -15.83 2.59 4.98
C HIS A 187 -17.00 2.55 3.98
N VAL A 188 -16.92 1.68 2.98
CA VAL A 188 -18.01 1.49 2.01
C VAL A 188 -19.29 0.99 2.70
N GLN A 189 -19.17 0.01 3.61
CA GLN A 189 -20.29 -0.54 4.37
C GLN A 189 -20.97 0.52 5.27
N MET A 190 -20.19 1.42 5.86
CA MET A 190 -20.75 2.58 6.58
C MET A 190 -21.62 3.44 5.66
N ARG A 191 -21.11 3.77 4.45
CA ARG A 191 -21.83 4.64 3.50
C ARG A 191 -23.08 4.01 2.89
N VAL A 192 -23.13 2.68 2.75
CA VAL A 192 -24.34 1.97 2.28
C VAL A 192 -25.33 1.64 3.40
N GLY A 193 -25.11 2.13 4.63
CA GLY A 193 -26.06 2.00 5.74
C GLY A 193 -25.97 0.68 6.52
N SER A 194 -24.79 0.05 6.57
CA SER A 194 -24.55 -1.20 7.31
C SER A 194 -23.55 -1.03 8.48
N PRO A 195 -23.83 -0.16 9.47
CA PRO A 195 -22.82 0.27 10.46
C PRO A 195 -22.28 -0.85 11.36
N ARG A 196 -23.13 -1.79 11.81
CA ARG A 196 -22.68 -2.93 12.63
C ARG A 196 -21.72 -3.85 11.85
N LYS A 197 -22.02 -4.10 10.58
CA LYS A 197 -21.17 -4.92 9.69
C LYS A 197 -19.85 -4.21 9.40
N ALA A 198 -19.91 -2.91 9.17
CA ALA A 198 -18.74 -2.07 8.95
C ALA A 198 -17.80 -2.10 10.16
N GLN A 199 -18.32 -1.94 11.38
CA GLN A 199 -17.52 -2.03 12.60
C GLN A 199 -16.81 -3.39 12.73
N ALA A 200 -17.54 -4.50 12.59
CA ALA A 200 -16.94 -5.83 12.64
C ALA A 200 -15.88 -6.05 11.53
N THR A 201 -16.12 -5.50 10.34
CA THR A 201 -15.16 -5.54 9.23
C THR A 201 -13.91 -4.72 9.53
N ALA A 202 -14.06 -3.54 10.13
CA ALA A 202 -12.95 -2.68 10.54
C ALA A 202 -12.13 -3.30 11.68
N GLU A 203 -12.76 -3.94 12.66
CA GLU A 203 -12.08 -4.69 13.72
C GLU A 203 -11.24 -5.83 13.12
N LYS A 204 -11.79 -6.57 12.15
CA LYS A 204 -11.05 -7.62 11.44
C LYS A 204 -9.89 -7.07 10.62
N ALA A 205 -10.08 -5.91 9.96
CA ALA A 205 -9.00 -5.21 9.27
C ALA A 205 -7.89 -4.80 10.25
N LEU A 206 -8.25 -4.25 11.41
CA LEU A 206 -7.33 -3.82 12.45
C LEU A 206 -6.50 -4.99 12.99
N GLN A 207 -7.14 -6.13 13.29
CA GLN A 207 -6.47 -7.36 13.76
C GLN A 207 -5.44 -7.90 12.76
N ARG A 208 -5.69 -7.72 11.45
CA ARG A 208 -4.79 -8.18 10.37
C ARG A 208 -3.74 -7.15 9.96
N SER A 209 -3.97 -5.90 10.30
CA SER A 209 -3.09 -4.80 9.93
C SER A 209 -1.82 -4.80 10.76
N ARG A 210 -0.69 -4.52 10.11
CA ARG A 210 0.57 -4.24 10.81
C ARG A 210 0.53 -2.85 11.46
N PRO A 211 1.23 -2.64 12.58
CA PRO A 211 1.46 -1.30 13.13
C PRO A 211 1.97 -0.33 12.06
N ALA A 212 1.54 0.92 12.13
CA ALA A 212 1.96 2.02 11.24
C ALA A 212 1.72 1.77 9.75
N SER A 213 0.75 0.91 9.41
CA SER A 213 0.36 0.64 8.03
C SER A 213 -0.86 1.46 7.60
N PRO A 214 -1.01 1.78 6.30
CA PRO A 214 -2.22 2.44 5.79
C PRO A 214 -3.51 1.69 6.12
N ALA A 215 -3.49 0.36 6.06
CA ALA A 215 -4.64 -0.49 6.43
C ALA A 215 -5.08 -0.25 7.89
N ARG A 216 -4.12 -0.12 8.81
CA ARG A 216 -4.38 0.12 10.23
C ARG A 216 -5.02 1.48 10.46
N VAL A 217 -4.45 2.52 9.85
CA VAL A 217 -4.99 3.89 9.91
C VAL A 217 -6.43 3.91 9.38
N GLN A 218 -6.68 3.31 8.21
CA GLN A 218 -8.02 3.26 7.64
C GLN A 218 -9.02 2.49 8.51
N ALA A 219 -8.60 1.37 9.10
CA ALA A 219 -9.43 0.60 10.01
C ALA A 219 -9.80 1.41 11.27
N LEU A 220 -8.84 2.10 11.87
CA LEU A 220 -9.08 2.97 13.03
C LEU A 220 -10.01 4.14 12.70
N ARG A 221 -9.83 4.77 11.53
CA ARG A 221 -10.76 5.80 11.03
C ARG A 221 -12.18 5.27 10.86
N ALA A 222 -12.34 4.08 10.28
CA ALA A 222 -13.66 3.44 10.14
C ALA A 222 -14.33 3.11 11.48
N LEU A 223 -13.53 2.90 12.54
CA LEU A 223 -14.00 2.71 13.92
C LEU A 223 -14.25 4.03 14.68
N GLY A 224 -13.97 5.20 14.08
CA GLY A 224 -14.06 6.50 14.75
C GLY A 224 -12.94 6.76 15.75
N ARG A 225 -11.88 5.95 15.77
CA ARG A 225 -10.72 6.07 16.68
C ARG A 225 -9.66 7.01 16.10
N LEU A 226 -10.03 8.28 15.94
CA LEU A 226 -9.26 9.25 15.14
C LEU A 226 -7.89 9.60 15.74
N GLU A 227 -7.77 9.70 17.07
CA GLU A 227 -6.50 10.01 17.73
C GLU A 227 -5.46 8.89 17.56
N GLU A 228 -5.92 7.63 17.69
CA GLU A 228 -5.08 6.47 17.44
C GLU A 228 -4.71 6.37 15.96
N ALA A 229 -5.64 6.67 15.05
CA ALA A 229 -5.35 6.73 13.63
C ALA A 229 -4.28 7.77 13.30
N ALA A 230 -4.33 8.96 13.92
CA ALA A 230 -3.32 10.00 13.75
C ALA A 230 -1.95 9.57 14.30
N THR A 231 -1.94 8.90 15.45
CA THR A 231 -0.71 8.35 16.05
C THR A 231 -0.06 7.31 15.13
N GLU A 232 -0.86 6.38 14.60
CA GLU A 232 -0.38 5.34 13.67
C GLU A 232 0.07 5.93 12.32
N ALA A 233 -0.62 6.96 11.82
CA ALA A 233 -0.23 7.67 10.60
C ALA A 233 1.10 8.39 10.77
N SER A 234 1.27 9.11 11.89
CA SER A 234 2.54 9.77 12.23
C SER A 234 3.68 8.76 12.39
N ALA A 235 3.43 7.66 13.10
CA ALA A 235 4.41 6.60 13.30
C ALA A 235 4.78 5.85 12.00
N GLY A 236 3.92 5.91 10.98
CA GLY A 236 4.12 5.33 9.66
C GLY A 236 4.58 6.30 8.58
N GLU A 237 4.82 7.56 8.95
CA GLU A 237 5.16 8.66 8.03
C GLU A 237 4.14 8.79 6.87
N LEU A 238 2.87 8.48 7.15
CA LEU A 238 1.82 8.43 6.14
C LEU A 238 1.24 9.83 5.93
N THR A 239 1.25 10.29 4.68
CA THR A 239 0.61 11.55 4.29
C THR A 239 -0.73 11.27 3.61
N GLY A 240 -1.73 12.12 3.85
CA GLY A 240 -3.00 12.09 3.13
C GLY A 240 -3.90 10.86 3.32
N THR A 241 -3.61 9.98 4.28
CA THR A 241 -4.44 8.79 4.61
C THR A 241 -5.55 9.09 5.59
#